data_AF-A0A531KNY3-F1
#
_entry.id   AF-A0A531KNY3-F1
#
_cell.length_a   1.000
_cell.length_b   1.000
_cell.length_c   1.000
_cell.angle_alpha   90.00
_cell.angle_beta   90.00
_cell.angle_gamma   90.00
#
_symmetry.space_group_name_H-M   'P 1'
#
loop_
_entity.id
_entity.type
_entity.pdbx_description
1 polymer ?
#
loop_
_entity_poly.entity_id
_entity_poly.type
_entity_poly.pdbx_seq_one_letter_code
_entity_poly.pdbx_strand_id
1 'polypeptide(L)'
;RMSANPHANGGLLRRSLDLPGLHDHAIAVARPGEVKAESTRVMGKFLRGVMELNDGSKNFRIVGPDETASNRLQDVFEVTERAWMETILPEDVHLAPDGRVLEILSEHTCQGWLEGYLLTGRHGLFSCYEAFIHIVDSMFNQHAKWLDACRDIPWRRPIASLNYLLSSHVWHQEHNGFSHQDPGFIDVALNKKADVVRVYLPPDANTLLCVTEHVLKTWNRINVIVAGKPPSWQWLSMD
;
A
#
# COMPACT_ATOMS: atom_id res chain seq x y z
N ARG A 1 18.73 -26.91 5.55
CA ARG A 1 19.44 -26.53 4.31
C ARG A 1 18.92 -25.17 3.85
N MET A 2 19.78 -24.30 3.31
CA MET A 2 19.34 -22.98 2.82
C MET A 2 18.20 -23.08 1.79
N SER A 3 18.30 -24.03 0.84
CA SER A 3 17.29 -24.26 -0.20
C SER A 3 15.97 -24.88 0.28
N ALA A 4 15.92 -25.41 1.51
CA ALA A 4 14.73 -26.03 2.07
C ALA A 4 14.08 -25.19 3.18
N ASN A 5 14.60 -23.98 3.44
CA ASN A 5 14.02 -23.08 4.43
C ASN A 5 12.67 -22.55 3.89
N PRO A 6 11.55 -22.65 4.64
CA PRO A 6 10.25 -22.20 4.17
C PRO A 6 10.19 -20.70 3.84
N HIS A 7 11.07 -19.87 4.40
CA HIS A 7 11.16 -18.46 4.05
C HIS A 7 11.64 -18.23 2.60
N ALA A 8 12.33 -19.18 1.98
CA ALA A 8 12.69 -19.14 0.56
C ALA A 8 11.51 -19.52 -0.38
N ASN A 9 10.41 -20.03 0.19
CA ASN A 9 9.14 -20.31 -0.48
C ASN A 9 7.99 -19.75 0.40
N GLY A 10 8.03 -18.45 0.69
CA GLY A 10 7.21 -17.80 1.71
C GLY A 10 5.70 -17.92 1.50
N GLY A 11 5.22 -18.27 0.30
CA GLY A 11 3.82 -18.63 0.09
C GLY A 11 3.35 -19.84 0.93
N LEU A 12 4.26 -20.68 1.42
CA LEU A 12 3.98 -21.74 2.40
C LEU A 12 3.66 -21.19 3.80
N LEU A 13 4.16 -19.99 4.12
CA LEU A 13 4.01 -19.32 5.41
C LEU A 13 2.88 -18.27 5.38
N ARG A 14 2.41 -17.89 4.19
CA ARG A 14 1.38 -16.88 4.01
C ARG A 14 0.07 -17.30 4.65
N ARG A 15 -0.41 -16.45 5.56
CA ARG A 15 -1.74 -16.51 6.16
C ARG A 15 -2.57 -15.37 5.60
N SER A 16 -3.85 -15.58 5.32
CA SER A 16 -4.75 -14.48 4.91
C SER A 16 -4.82 -13.41 6.01
N LEU A 17 -5.08 -12.17 5.61
CA LEU A 17 -5.36 -11.08 6.54
C LEU A 17 -6.80 -11.19 7.03
N ASP A 18 -7.00 -10.94 8.33
CA ASP A 18 -8.31 -10.61 8.86
C ASP A 18 -8.61 -9.14 8.53
N LEU A 19 -9.74 -8.87 7.86
CA LEU A 19 -10.08 -7.52 7.38
C LEU A 19 -11.32 -6.99 8.09
N PRO A 20 -11.38 -5.68 8.39
CA PRO A 20 -12.55 -5.07 8.99
C PRO A 20 -13.69 -4.96 7.95
N GLY A 21 -14.92 -4.73 8.43
CA GLY A 21 -16.08 -4.54 7.56
C GLY A 21 -15.98 -3.24 6.77
N LEU A 22 -16.23 -3.28 5.46
CA LEU A 22 -16.18 -2.08 4.61
C LEU A 22 -17.17 -0.99 5.07
N HIS A 23 -18.38 -1.39 5.47
CA HIS A 23 -19.43 -0.46 5.91
C HIS A 23 -19.06 0.32 7.19
N ASP A 24 -18.16 -0.20 8.01
CA ASP A 24 -17.69 0.48 9.23
C ASP A 24 -16.84 1.73 8.91
N HIS A 25 -16.35 1.82 7.68
CA HIS A 25 -15.48 2.90 7.20
C HIS A 25 -16.10 3.73 6.08
N ALA A 26 -17.20 3.27 5.49
CA ALA A 26 -17.81 3.88 4.32
C ALA A 26 -18.30 5.30 4.57
N ILE A 27 -18.23 6.14 3.52
CA ILE A 27 -18.86 7.45 3.51
C ILE A 27 -20.33 7.29 3.12
N ALA A 28 -21.23 7.85 3.92
CA ALA A 28 -22.65 7.93 3.58
C ALA A 28 -22.86 8.88 2.39
N VAL A 29 -23.23 8.32 1.24
CA VAL A 29 -23.53 9.06 0.01
C VAL A 29 -25.01 8.85 -0.32
N ALA A 30 -25.85 9.82 0.05
CA ALA A 30 -27.28 9.78 -0.29
C ALA A 30 -27.52 10.10 -1.77
N ARG A 31 -26.73 11.04 -2.32
CA ARG A 31 -26.72 11.40 -3.74
C ARG A 31 -25.30 11.66 -4.22
N PRO A 32 -24.96 11.31 -5.47
CA PRO A 32 -23.64 11.59 -6.04
C PRO A 32 -23.31 13.08 -6.00
N GLY A 33 -22.12 13.44 -5.51
CA GLY A 33 -21.62 14.81 -5.48
C GLY A 33 -22.13 15.67 -4.31
N GLU A 34 -22.77 15.09 -3.30
CA GLU A 34 -23.36 15.85 -2.18
C GLU A 34 -22.40 16.08 -1.01
N VAL A 35 -21.47 15.15 -0.79
CA VAL A 35 -20.53 15.20 0.34
C VAL A 35 -19.09 15.20 -0.15
N LYS A 36 -18.20 15.85 0.62
CA LYS A 36 -16.75 15.77 0.40
C LYS A 36 -16.08 14.94 1.47
N ALA A 37 -15.08 14.16 1.08
CA ALA A 37 -14.22 13.40 2.00
C ALA A 37 -12.79 13.33 1.45
N GLU A 38 -11.83 13.10 2.35
CA GLU A 38 -10.45 12.75 1.98
C GLU A 38 -10.38 11.23 1.76
N SER A 39 -10.29 10.76 0.51
CA SER A 39 -10.36 9.32 0.22
C SER A 39 -9.26 8.51 0.93
N THR A 40 -8.01 9.00 0.92
CA THR A 40 -6.91 8.28 1.58
C THR A 40 -6.99 8.30 3.12
N ARG A 41 -7.65 9.30 3.73
CA ARG A 41 -7.99 9.28 5.17
C ARG A 41 -8.89 8.10 5.51
N VAL A 42 -9.91 7.86 4.69
CA VAL A 42 -10.85 6.75 4.86
C VAL A 42 -10.12 5.41 4.72
N MET A 43 -9.23 5.30 3.73
CA MET A 43 -8.32 4.14 3.60
C MET A 43 -7.42 3.98 4.83
N GLY A 44 -6.85 5.06 5.38
CA GLY A 44 -6.04 5.03 6.60
C GLY A 44 -6.78 4.42 7.79
N LYS A 45 -8.05 4.79 8.01
CA LYS A 45 -8.91 4.19 9.04
C LYS A 45 -9.17 2.70 8.82
N PHE A 46 -9.38 2.30 7.57
CA PHE A 46 -9.53 0.88 7.23
C PHE A 46 -8.24 0.10 7.51
N LEU A 47 -7.08 0.65 7.12
CA LEU A 47 -5.77 0.02 7.37
C LEU A 47 -5.42 -0.05 8.85
N ARG A 48 -5.87 0.91 9.67
CA ARG A 48 -5.79 0.83 11.14
C ARG A 48 -6.53 -0.43 11.64
N GLY A 49 -7.76 -0.65 11.18
CA GLY A 49 -8.53 -1.87 11.51
C GLY A 49 -7.86 -3.16 11.04
N VAL A 50 -7.24 -3.16 9.85
CA VAL A 50 -6.42 -4.30 9.37
C VAL A 50 -5.25 -4.55 10.32
N MET A 51 -4.56 -3.50 10.78
CA MET A 51 -3.46 -3.63 11.73
C MET A 51 -3.91 -4.18 13.07
N GLU A 52 -5.05 -3.73 13.62
CA GLU A 52 -5.61 -4.24 14.88
C GLU A 52 -5.98 -5.72 14.79
N LEU A 53 -6.73 -6.11 13.76
CA LEU A 53 -7.19 -7.49 13.58
C LEU A 53 -6.03 -8.46 13.37
N ASN A 54 -4.91 -7.98 12.82
CA ASN A 54 -3.72 -8.79 12.59
C ASN A 54 -2.60 -8.51 13.60
N ASP A 55 -2.92 -7.99 14.79
CA ASP A 55 -1.91 -7.70 15.81
C ASP A 55 -1.25 -8.97 16.34
N GLY A 56 -2.01 -10.04 16.58
CA GLY A 56 -1.47 -11.31 17.07
C GLY A 56 -0.53 -12.01 16.07
N SER A 57 -0.74 -11.82 14.75
CA SER A 57 0.08 -12.43 13.71
C SER A 57 1.22 -11.53 13.25
N LYS A 58 1.13 -10.21 13.49
CA LYS A 58 2.06 -9.16 13.03
C LYS A 58 2.46 -9.35 11.55
N ASN A 59 1.50 -9.74 10.70
CA ASN A 59 1.74 -10.13 9.31
C ASN A 59 1.41 -9.02 8.28
N PHE A 60 1.08 -7.81 8.72
CA PHE A 60 0.86 -6.63 7.87
C PHE A 60 1.80 -5.48 8.25
N ARG A 61 2.35 -4.77 7.26
CA ARG A 61 3.17 -3.54 7.44
C ARG A 61 2.84 -2.50 6.37
N ILE A 62 3.05 -1.24 6.73
CA ILE A 62 3.06 -0.12 5.78
C ILE A 62 4.50 0.38 5.64
N VAL A 63 4.90 0.70 4.43
CA VAL A 63 6.17 1.38 4.14
C VAL A 63 5.89 2.68 3.39
N GLY A 64 6.68 3.72 3.65
CA GLY A 64 6.55 5.00 2.93
C GLY A 64 7.81 5.85 3.08
N PRO A 65 8.16 6.69 2.10
CA PRO A 65 9.43 7.39 2.11
C PRO A 65 9.32 8.73 2.88
N ASP A 66 8.97 8.64 4.18
CA ASP A 66 8.63 9.80 5.03
C ASP A 66 7.34 10.52 4.60
N GLU A 67 6.35 9.75 4.14
CA GLU A 67 5.13 10.29 3.51
C GLU A 67 3.83 9.68 4.04
N THR A 68 3.87 8.75 5.00
CA THR A 68 2.66 8.05 5.49
C THR A 68 1.62 9.06 5.99
N ALA A 69 2.05 10.02 6.83
CA ALA A 69 1.17 11.07 7.32
C ALA A 69 0.78 12.06 6.21
N SER A 70 1.71 12.41 5.31
CA SER A 70 1.42 13.33 4.20
C SER A 70 0.39 12.77 3.23
N ASN A 71 0.39 11.45 3.00
CA ASN A 71 -0.58 10.73 2.19
C ASN A 71 -1.88 10.39 2.95
N ARG A 72 -2.07 10.98 4.14
CA ARG A 72 -3.25 10.87 5.01
C ARG A 72 -3.49 9.48 5.60
N LEU A 73 -2.44 8.67 5.78
CA LEU A 73 -2.55 7.35 6.40
C LEU A 73 -2.26 7.37 7.92
N GLN A 74 -2.15 8.54 8.55
CA GLN A 74 -1.71 8.62 9.96
C GLN A 74 -2.64 7.97 11.00
N ASP A 75 -3.89 7.64 10.67
CA ASP A 75 -4.80 6.96 11.62
C ASP A 75 -4.27 5.60 12.06
N VAL A 76 -3.34 5.00 11.29
CA VAL A 76 -2.63 3.77 11.71
C VAL A 76 -1.76 3.99 12.96
N PHE A 77 -1.34 5.22 13.24
CA PHE A 77 -0.53 5.52 14.42
C PHE A 77 -1.30 5.46 15.75
N GLU A 78 -2.61 5.26 15.70
CA GLU A 78 -3.41 4.98 16.90
C GLU A 78 -3.18 3.57 17.45
N VAL A 79 -2.63 2.65 16.64
CA VAL A 79 -2.53 1.21 16.95
C VAL A 79 -1.14 0.62 16.69
N THR A 80 -0.19 1.45 16.27
CA THR A 80 1.21 1.12 16.06
C THR A 80 2.03 2.40 15.97
N GLU A 81 3.35 2.27 16.01
CA GLU A 81 4.27 3.38 15.76
C GLU A 81 5.06 3.18 14.46
N ARG A 82 5.88 4.17 14.11
CA ARG A 82 6.97 4.02 13.15
C ARG A 82 8.13 3.27 13.80
N ALA A 83 8.65 2.27 13.10
CA ALA A 83 9.80 1.51 13.54
C ALA A 83 11.04 2.42 13.58
N TRP A 84 11.64 2.58 14.76
CA TRP A 84 12.80 3.44 14.97
C TRP A 84 13.79 2.80 15.94
N MET A 85 15.06 2.69 15.53
CA MET A 85 16.12 2.03 16.30
C MET A 85 17.08 3.02 16.97
N GLU A 86 17.07 4.28 16.57
CA GLU A 86 17.93 5.31 17.15
C GLU A 86 17.32 5.87 18.44
N THR A 87 18.04 6.81 19.06
CA THR A 87 17.52 7.53 20.23
C THR A 87 16.23 8.26 19.85
N ILE A 88 15.20 8.12 20.69
CA ILE A 88 13.94 8.87 20.59
C ILE A 88 14.06 10.09 21.51
N LEU A 89 13.88 11.28 20.95
CA LEU A 89 13.92 12.55 21.66
C LEU A 89 12.52 12.95 22.16
N PRO A 90 12.41 13.86 23.17
CA PRO A 90 11.11 14.28 23.71
C PRO A 90 10.14 14.90 22.68
N GLU A 91 10.66 15.50 21.60
CA GLU A 91 9.91 16.10 20.51
C GLU A 91 9.44 15.09 19.44
N ASP A 92 9.99 13.87 19.44
CA ASP A 92 9.62 12.85 18.48
C ASP A 92 8.23 12.30 18.77
N VAL A 93 7.45 12.09 17.70
CA VAL A 93 6.09 11.57 17.79
C VAL A 93 5.94 10.28 17.00
N HIS A 94 5.21 9.35 17.59
CA HIS A 94 4.86 8.07 17.00
C HIS A 94 6.07 7.23 16.53
N LEU A 95 7.09 7.12 17.38
CA LEU A 95 8.28 6.28 17.16
C LEU A 95 8.35 5.19 18.22
N ALA A 96 8.58 3.94 17.83
CA ALA A 96 8.93 2.86 18.75
C ALA A 96 9.75 1.75 18.06
N PRO A 97 10.57 0.99 18.81
CA PRO A 97 11.37 -0.08 18.23
C PRO A 97 10.58 -1.20 17.53
N ASP A 98 9.35 -1.47 17.97
CA ASP A 98 8.49 -2.54 17.48
C ASP A 98 7.38 -2.06 16.53
N GLY A 99 7.49 -0.82 16.03
CA GLY A 99 6.55 -0.22 15.08
C GLY A 99 6.33 -1.05 13.81
N ARG A 100 5.12 -0.97 13.25
CA ARG A 100 4.67 -1.66 12.02
C ARG A 100 4.56 -0.76 10.80
N VAL A 101 4.81 0.53 10.95
CA VAL A 101 5.07 1.45 9.83
C VAL A 101 6.58 1.61 9.70
N LEU A 102 7.13 1.45 8.50
CA LEU A 102 8.56 1.72 8.25
C LEU A 102 8.68 2.93 7.36
N GLU A 103 9.41 3.93 7.83
CA GLU A 103 9.70 5.12 7.05
C GLU A 103 11.20 5.39 7.01
N ILE A 104 11.66 5.74 5.82
CA ILE A 104 12.99 6.26 5.54
C ILE A 104 12.89 6.98 4.20
N LEU A 105 13.52 8.14 4.03
CA LEU A 105 13.43 8.92 2.79
C LEU A 105 14.23 8.25 1.65
N SER A 106 13.71 7.12 1.16
CA SER A 106 14.28 6.28 0.11
C SER A 106 13.24 5.29 -0.40
N GLU A 107 12.68 5.55 -1.58
CA GLU A 107 11.72 4.68 -2.26
C GLU A 107 12.31 3.29 -2.50
N HIS A 108 13.60 3.23 -2.88
CA HIS A 108 14.35 1.98 -3.04
C HIS A 108 14.30 1.12 -1.77
N THR A 109 14.53 1.73 -0.62
CA THR A 109 14.56 1.01 0.66
C THR A 109 13.16 0.56 1.06
N CYS A 110 12.16 1.43 0.94
CA CYS A 110 10.76 1.10 1.21
C CYS A 110 10.27 -0.07 0.34
N GLN A 111 10.48 -0.01 -0.98
CA GLN A 111 10.10 -1.09 -1.87
C GLN A 111 10.89 -2.38 -1.57
N GLY A 112 12.21 -2.28 -1.36
CA GLY A 112 13.06 -3.43 -1.08
C GLY A 112 12.64 -4.16 0.20
N TRP A 113 12.34 -3.41 1.26
CA TRP A 113 11.78 -3.97 2.50
C TRP A 113 10.44 -4.67 2.24
N LEU A 114 9.53 -4.02 1.52
CA LEU A 114 8.22 -4.62 1.25
C LEU A 114 8.34 -5.88 0.39
N GLU A 115 9.14 -5.88 -0.68
CA GLU A 115 9.36 -7.07 -1.50
C GLU A 115 9.91 -8.24 -0.67
N GLY A 116 10.92 -8.01 0.17
CA GLY A 116 11.45 -9.04 1.07
C GLY A 116 10.41 -9.55 2.07
N TYR A 117 9.57 -8.64 2.58
CA TYR A 117 8.46 -8.95 3.50
C TYR A 117 7.40 -9.85 2.85
N LEU A 118 7.04 -9.56 1.61
CA LEU A 118 6.07 -10.34 0.83
C LEU A 118 6.65 -11.71 0.44
N LEU A 119 7.90 -11.73 -0.04
CA LEU A 119 8.60 -12.96 -0.46
C LEU A 119 8.76 -13.97 0.68
N THR A 120 8.75 -13.50 1.92
CA THR A 120 8.81 -14.32 3.14
C THR A 120 7.45 -14.63 3.76
N GLY A 121 6.35 -14.28 3.07
CA GLY A 121 4.99 -14.77 3.38
C GLY A 121 4.09 -13.79 4.13
N ARG A 122 4.44 -12.50 4.21
CA ARG A 122 3.62 -11.49 4.90
C ARG A 122 2.98 -10.52 3.89
N HIS A 123 2.31 -9.46 4.36
CA HIS A 123 1.50 -8.54 3.55
C HIS A 123 1.90 -7.09 3.78
N GLY A 124 1.67 -6.21 2.81
CA GLY A 124 1.85 -4.79 3.08
C GLY A 124 1.36 -3.87 1.98
N LEU A 125 1.59 -2.59 2.24
CA LEU A 125 1.27 -1.47 1.36
C LEU A 125 2.46 -0.51 1.31
N PHE A 126 2.81 -0.05 0.13
CA PHE A 126 3.78 1.02 -0.10
C PHE A 126 3.04 2.28 -0.55
N SER A 127 3.05 3.33 0.28
CA SER A 127 2.54 4.64 -0.13
C SER A 127 3.67 5.55 -0.58
N CYS A 128 3.48 6.23 -1.71
CA CYS A 128 4.47 7.16 -2.26
C CYS A 128 3.74 8.29 -3.01
N TYR A 129 4.37 9.46 -3.11
CA TYR A 129 3.97 10.49 -4.06
C TYR A 129 4.07 9.97 -5.50
N GLU A 130 3.06 10.29 -6.31
CA GLU A 130 2.95 9.77 -7.67
C GLU A 130 4.20 10.05 -8.52
N ALA A 131 4.76 11.26 -8.48
CA ALA A 131 5.91 11.62 -9.30
C ALA A 131 7.22 10.91 -8.90
N PHE A 132 7.36 10.52 -7.64
CA PHE A 132 8.61 9.93 -7.12
C PHE A 132 8.66 8.42 -7.23
N ILE A 133 7.52 7.77 -7.50
CA ILE A 133 7.51 6.32 -7.70
C ILE A 133 8.40 5.88 -8.88
N HIS A 134 8.69 6.77 -9.82
CA HIS A 134 9.64 6.53 -10.91
C HIS A 134 11.05 6.14 -10.43
N ILE A 135 11.43 6.53 -9.21
CA ILE A 135 12.70 6.15 -8.59
C ILE A 135 12.84 4.63 -8.51
N VAL A 136 11.73 3.89 -8.40
CA VAL A 136 11.71 2.43 -8.29
C VAL A 136 11.17 1.71 -9.53
N ASP A 137 11.07 2.39 -10.69
CA ASP A 137 10.64 1.78 -11.96
C ASP A 137 11.37 0.47 -12.27
N SER A 138 12.68 0.48 -12.06
CA SER A 138 13.53 -0.68 -12.31
C SER A 138 13.25 -1.83 -11.35
N MET A 139 13.01 -1.56 -10.06
CA MET A 139 12.66 -2.57 -9.06
C MET A 139 11.27 -3.16 -9.35
N PHE A 140 10.29 -2.31 -9.66
CA PHE A 140 8.96 -2.73 -10.13
C PHE A 140 9.09 -3.70 -11.33
N ASN A 141 9.92 -3.35 -12.32
CA ASN A 141 10.16 -4.20 -13.49
C ASN A 141 10.77 -5.56 -13.11
N GLN A 142 11.71 -5.61 -12.15
CA GLN A 142 12.30 -6.87 -11.71
C GLN A 142 11.31 -7.73 -10.92
N HIS A 143 10.52 -7.13 -10.03
CA HIS A 143 9.48 -7.86 -9.29
C HIS A 143 8.41 -8.42 -10.24
N ALA A 144 8.00 -7.65 -11.26
CA ALA A 144 7.05 -8.11 -12.27
C ALA A 144 7.59 -9.32 -13.05
N LYS A 145 8.87 -9.29 -13.46
CA LYS A 145 9.54 -10.43 -14.12
C LYS A 145 9.62 -11.66 -13.21
N TRP A 146 9.95 -11.46 -11.93
CA TRP A 146 9.98 -12.53 -10.94
C TRP A 146 8.60 -13.20 -10.81
N LEU A 147 7.54 -12.41 -10.68
CA LEU A 147 6.17 -12.93 -10.60
C LEU A 147 5.77 -13.68 -11.87
N ASP A 148 6.07 -13.13 -13.06
CA ASP A 148 5.79 -13.80 -14.34
C ASP A 148 6.46 -15.17 -14.41
N ALA A 149 7.77 -15.24 -14.14
CA ALA A 149 8.53 -16.49 -14.15
C ALA A 149 8.02 -17.50 -13.10
N CYS A 150 7.63 -17.03 -11.91
CA CYS A 150 7.14 -17.90 -10.84
C CYS A 150 5.83 -18.61 -11.18
N ARG A 151 5.05 -18.13 -12.15
CA ARG A 151 3.80 -18.78 -12.57
C ARG A 151 4.05 -20.14 -13.21
N ASP A 152 5.19 -20.31 -13.86
CA ASP A 152 5.59 -21.56 -14.51
C ASP A 152 6.32 -22.51 -13.55
N ILE A 153 6.40 -22.17 -12.25
CA ILE A 153 7.10 -22.94 -11.22
C ILE A 153 6.09 -23.46 -10.18
N PRO A 154 5.49 -24.65 -10.38
CA PRO A 154 4.31 -25.10 -9.64
C PRO A 154 4.56 -25.35 -8.14
N TRP A 155 5.79 -25.65 -7.74
CA TRP A 155 6.13 -25.88 -6.34
C TRP A 155 6.28 -24.58 -5.54
N ARG A 156 6.47 -23.44 -6.22
CA ARG A 156 6.57 -22.14 -5.57
C ARG A 156 5.16 -21.64 -5.23
N ARG A 157 4.88 -21.49 -3.94
CA ARG A 157 3.56 -21.10 -3.48
C ARG A 157 3.33 -19.60 -3.68
N PRO A 158 2.08 -19.17 -3.95
CA PRO A 158 1.77 -17.75 -4.15
C PRO A 158 2.06 -16.89 -2.92
N ILE A 159 2.66 -15.73 -3.17
CA ILE A 159 2.89 -14.69 -2.15
C ILE A 159 1.79 -13.63 -2.21
N ALA A 160 1.66 -12.83 -1.15
CA ALA A 160 0.78 -11.67 -1.17
C ALA A 160 1.25 -10.68 -2.25
N SER A 161 0.30 -9.93 -2.81
CA SER A 161 0.61 -8.96 -3.85
C SER A 161 1.42 -7.77 -3.32
N LEU A 162 2.22 -7.18 -4.21
CA LEU A 162 2.85 -5.89 -3.99
C LEU A 162 1.82 -4.79 -4.26
N ASN A 163 1.46 -4.01 -3.23
CA ASN A 163 0.41 -3.00 -3.33
C ASN A 163 1.01 -1.60 -3.19
N TYR A 164 0.83 -0.78 -4.22
CA TYR A 164 1.18 0.64 -4.21
C TYR A 164 -0.07 1.50 -3.97
N LEU A 165 0.07 2.49 -3.11
CA LEU A 165 -0.80 3.67 -3.06
C LEU A 165 -0.01 4.86 -3.61
N LEU A 166 -0.34 5.29 -4.82
CA LEU A 166 0.15 6.53 -5.40
C LEU A 166 -0.83 7.63 -5.02
N SER A 167 -0.41 8.49 -4.10
CA SER A 167 -1.18 9.67 -3.73
C SER A 167 -0.38 10.94 -3.99
N SER A 168 -0.89 12.08 -3.53
CA SER A 168 -0.33 13.39 -3.87
C SER A 168 -0.10 13.48 -5.39
N HIS A 169 -1.14 13.11 -6.15
CA HIS A 169 -1.02 12.93 -7.60
C HIS A 169 -0.93 14.28 -8.33
N VAL A 170 -0.58 14.25 -9.61
CA VAL A 170 -0.26 15.38 -10.51
C VAL A 170 -1.19 16.60 -10.36
N TRP A 171 -2.49 16.39 -10.14
CA TRP A 171 -3.49 17.47 -10.03
C TRP A 171 -3.53 18.20 -8.68
N HIS A 172 -2.91 17.65 -7.63
CA HIS A 172 -2.98 18.14 -6.24
C HIS A 172 -1.59 18.19 -5.60
N GLN A 173 -0.76 19.08 -6.14
CA GLN A 173 0.62 19.36 -5.72
C GLN A 173 0.81 20.86 -5.40
N GLU A 174 -0.07 21.41 -4.56
CA GLU A 174 -0.20 22.86 -4.34
C GLU A 174 1.08 23.53 -3.82
N HIS A 175 1.91 22.79 -3.07
CA HIS A 175 3.12 23.33 -2.43
C HIS A 175 4.42 23.02 -3.18
N ASN A 176 4.37 22.19 -4.23
CA ASN A 176 5.58 21.60 -4.83
C ASN A 176 5.79 21.95 -6.32
N GLY A 177 4.70 22.09 -7.08
CA GLY A 177 4.77 22.48 -8.50
C GLY A 177 5.31 21.40 -9.44
N PHE A 178 5.95 21.82 -10.54
CA PHE A 178 6.23 20.99 -11.73
C PHE A 178 7.10 19.75 -11.45
N SER A 179 8.04 19.81 -10.51
CA SER A 179 8.90 18.66 -10.19
C SER A 179 8.14 17.47 -9.59
N HIS A 180 6.89 17.67 -9.18
CA HIS A 180 6.03 16.64 -8.59
C HIS A 180 4.85 16.26 -9.51
N GLN A 181 4.95 16.55 -10.81
CA GLN A 181 3.89 16.37 -11.78
C GLN A 181 4.27 15.36 -12.88
N ASP A 182 4.32 14.08 -12.52
CA ASP A 182 4.51 12.98 -13.47
C ASP A 182 3.63 11.77 -13.11
N PRO A 183 2.49 11.56 -13.80
CA PRO A 183 1.64 10.38 -13.62
C PRO A 183 2.07 9.17 -14.47
N GLY A 184 3.24 9.22 -15.12
CA GLY A 184 3.70 8.27 -16.14
C GLY A 184 3.99 6.85 -15.63
N PHE A 185 3.97 6.61 -14.32
CA PHE A 185 4.13 5.27 -13.77
C PHE A 185 3.05 4.29 -14.25
N ILE A 186 1.86 4.79 -14.55
CA ILE A 186 0.80 3.98 -15.17
C ILE A 186 1.28 3.38 -16.50
N ASP A 187 2.00 4.13 -17.33
CA ASP A 187 2.55 3.62 -18.59
C ASP A 187 3.61 2.53 -18.34
N VAL A 188 4.48 2.72 -17.35
CA VAL A 188 5.47 1.71 -16.92
C VAL A 188 4.77 0.42 -16.45
N ALA A 189 3.68 0.57 -15.71
CA ALA A 189 2.89 -0.52 -15.16
C ALA A 189 2.12 -1.29 -16.25
N LEU A 190 1.45 -0.57 -17.16
CA LEU A 190 0.65 -1.14 -18.24
C LEU A 190 1.48 -1.80 -19.35
N ASN A 191 2.80 -1.57 -19.39
CA ASN A 191 3.74 -2.33 -20.22
C ASN A 191 3.96 -3.79 -19.76
N LYS A 192 3.26 -4.26 -18.71
CA LYS A 192 3.35 -5.65 -18.20
C LYS A 192 2.11 -6.45 -18.54
N LYS A 193 2.24 -7.78 -18.50
CA LYS A 193 1.10 -8.70 -18.67
C LYS A 193 0.03 -8.38 -17.64
N ALA A 194 -1.22 -8.31 -18.10
CA ALA A 194 -2.38 -8.02 -17.26
C ALA A 194 -2.51 -9.02 -16.08
N ASP A 195 -2.09 -10.27 -16.29
CA ASP A 195 -2.11 -11.29 -15.24
C ASP A 195 -1.12 -11.05 -14.09
N VAL A 196 -0.15 -10.15 -14.27
CA VAL A 196 0.84 -9.76 -13.25
C VAL A 196 0.51 -8.40 -12.65
N VAL A 197 0.07 -7.44 -13.46
CA VAL A 197 -0.13 -6.04 -13.02
C VAL A 197 -1.58 -5.60 -13.18
N ARG A 198 -2.10 -4.88 -12.17
CA ARG A 198 -3.41 -4.22 -12.19
C ARG A 198 -3.27 -2.77 -11.75
N VAL A 199 -3.94 -1.86 -12.45
CA VAL A 199 -4.03 -0.44 -12.11
C VAL A 199 -5.47 -0.13 -11.73
N TYR A 200 -5.66 0.61 -10.63
CA TYR A 200 -6.97 1.00 -10.10
C TYR A 200 -7.02 2.52 -9.93
N LEU A 201 -8.09 3.13 -10.43
CA LEU A 201 -8.34 4.58 -10.38
C LEU A 201 -9.68 4.82 -9.66
N PRO A 202 -9.78 4.57 -8.34
CA PRO A 202 -11.03 4.77 -7.61
C PRO A 202 -11.45 6.26 -7.64
N PRO A 203 -12.67 6.59 -8.07
CA PRO A 203 -13.13 7.97 -8.17
C PRO A 203 -13.43 8.62 -6.81
N ASP A 204 -13.63 7.83 -5.75
CA ASP A 204 -14.01 8.28 -4.42
C ASP A 204 -13.56 7.31 -3.30
N ALA A 205 -13.89 7.65 -2.05
CA ALA A 205 -13.48 6.89 -0.87
C ALA A 205 -14.10 5.49 -0.81
N ASN A 206 -15.38 5.33 -1.16
CA ASN A 206 -16.06 4.04 -1.11
C ASN A 206 -15.48 3.08 -2.15
N THR A 207 -15.20 3.56 -3.37
CA THR A 207 -14.51 2.73 -4.37
C THR A 207 -13.09 2.39 -3.92
N LEU A 208 -12.37 3.35 -3.32
CA LEU A 208 -11.02 3.11 -2.77
C LEU A 208 -11.03 2.05 -1.66
N LEU A 209 -12.05 2.04 -0.79
CA LEU A 209 -12.24 1.00 0.22
C LEU A 209 -12.42 -0.38 -0.42
N CYS A 210 -13.32 -0.51 -1.39
CA CYS A 210 -13.54 -1.75 -2.12
C CYS A 210 -12.25 -2.24 -2.82
N VAL A 211 -11.52 -1.33 -3.46
CA VAL A 211 -10.23 -1.64 -4.09
C VAL A 211 -9.21 -2.09 -3.05
N THR A 212 -9.11 -1.38 -1.91
CA THR A 212 -8.15 -1.72 -0.84
C THR A 212 -8.42 -3.11 -0.28
N GLU A 213 -9.67 -3.42 0.04
CA GLU A 213 -10.07 -4.74 0.54
C GLU A 213 -9.80 -5.85 -0.50
N HIS A 214 -10.10 -5.57 -1.77
CA HIS A 214 -9.81 -6.49 -2.86
C HIS A 214 -8.30 -6.77 -2.97
N VAL A 215 -7.45 -5.75 -3.08
CA VAL A 215 -6.01 -5.94 -3.35
C VAL A 215 -5.31 -6.66 -2.21
N LEU A 216 -5.72 -6.44 -0.96
CA LEU A 216 -5.19 -7.12 0.22
C LEU A 216 -5.51 -8.63 0.25
N LYS A 217 -6.51 -9.08 -0.54
CA LYS A 217 -6.84 -10.50 -0.73
C LYS A 217 -6.12 -11.13 -1.93
N THR A 218 -5.53 -10.33 -2.83
CA THR A 218 -4.88 -10.86 -4.04
C THR A 218 -3.51 -11.50 -3.76
N TRP A 219 -3.05 -12.34 -4.67
CA TRP A 219 -1.74 -12.99 -4.63
C TRP A 219 -1.04 -12.97 -5.99
N ASN A 220 0.29 -12.99 -5.97
CA ASN A 220 1.15 -12.96 -7.16
C ASN A 220 0.81 -11.84 -8.16
N ARG A 221 0.44 -10.66 -7.65
CA ARG A 221 0.20 -9.47 -8.47
C ARG A 221 1.00 -8.28 -7.96
N ILE A 222 1.09 -7.29 -8.83
CA ILE A 222 1.39 -5.92 -8.46
C ILE A 222 0.12 -5.10 -8.68
N ASN A 223 -0.36 -4.44 -7.63
CA ASN A 223 -1.53 -3.58 -7.68
C ASN A 223 -1.09 -2.13 -7.52
N VAL A 224 -1.43 -1.28 -8.47
CA VAL A 224 -1.16 0.16 -8.45
C VAL A 224 -2.48 0.88 -8.23
N ILE A 225 -2.65 1.50 -7.07
CA ILE A 225 -3.84 2.30 -6.74
C ILE A 225 -3.44 3.76 -6.83
N VAL A 226 -4.13 4.55 -7.66
CA VAL A 226 -3.94 6.02 -7.69
C VAL A 226 -5.12 6.67 -7.02
N ALA A 227 -4.88 7.41 -5.93
CA ALA A 227 -5.95 8.04 -5.17
C ALA A 227 -5.56 9.41 -4.63
N GLY A 228 -6.46 10.39 -4.79
CA GLY A 228 -6.29 11.74 -4.26
C GLY A 228 -6.46 11.80 -2.75
N LYS A 229 -5.62 12.60 -2.09
CA LYS A 229 -5.69 12.90 -0.66
C LYS A 229 -6.54 14.11 -0.24
N PRO A 230 -6.74 15.18 -1.05
CA PRO A 230 -7.50 16.33 -0.58
C PRO A 230 -9.01 16.02 -0.55
N PRO A 231 -9.82 16.83 0.15
CA PRO A 231 -11.27 16.68 0.14
C PRO A 231 -11.86 16.76 -1.27
N SER A 232 -12.44 15.65 -1.75
CA SER A 232 -13.07 15.53 -3.07
C SER A 232 -14.54 15.11 -2.94
N TRP A 233 -15.34 15.41 -3.97
CA TRP A 233 -16.75 14.98 -4.02
C TRP A 233 -16.85 13.46 -4.08
N GLN A 234 -17.77 12.89 -3.31
CA GLN A 234 -18.03 11.45 -3.27
C GLN A 234 -19.21 11.10 -4.18
N TRP A 235 -19.16 9.97 -4.87
CA TRP A 235 -20.07 9.68 -5.98
C TRP A 235 -20.91 8.43 -5.75
N LEU A 236 -20.34 7.39 -5.16
CA LEU A 236 -20.92 6.05 -5.08
C LEU A 236 -21.20 5.67 -3.63
N SER A 237 -22.38 5.10 -3.38
CA SER A 237 -22.68 4.34 -2.16
C SER A 237 -21.88 3.03 -2.13
N MET A 238 -21.92 2.33 -1.00
CA MET A 238 -21.42 0.95 -0.90
C MET A 238 -22.33 -0.05 -1.61
N ASP A 239 -23.61 0.30 -1.77
CA ASP A 239 -24.65 -0.48 -2.46
C ASP A 239 -24.68 -0.18 -3.96
#